data_AF-A0A8T0VEM8-F1
#
_entry.id   AF-A0A8T0VEM8-F1
#
_cell.length_a   1.000
_cell.length_b   1.000
_cell.length_c   1.000
_cell.angle_alpha   90.00
_cell.angle_beta   90.00
_cell.angle_gamma   90.00
#
_symmetry.space_group_name_H-M   'P 1'
#
loop_
_entity.id
_entity.type
_entity.pdbx_description
1 polymer ?
#
loop_
_entity_poly.entity_id
_entity_poly.type
_entity_poly.pdbx_seq_one_letter_code
_entity_poly.pdbx_strand_id
1 'polypeptide(L)'
;MVRSALYVVALAAAIALALTQASFTFTEEDLASDDSMWALYERWAAHHEHVVVHGHGEKARRFAIFKNNTRWIRDRYGNKGKYAINIFGDMTYEEITTVATGLRP
;
A
#
# COMPACT_ATOMS: atom_id res chain seq x y z
N MET A 1 35.01 16.72 -4.30
CA MET A 1 34.56 15.56 -5.10
C MET A 1 33.96 14.45 -4.22
N VAL A 2 34.65 13.95 -3.19
CA VAL A 2 34.14 12.85 -2.32
C VAL A 2 32.84 13.19 -1.57
N ARG A 3 32.72 14.40 -1.01
CA ARG A 3 31.49 14.86 -0.31
C ARG A 3 30.28 14.95 -1.24
N SER A 4 30.47 15.48 -2.46
CA SER A 4 29.43 15.60 -3.49
C SER A 4 28.94 14.22 -3.95
N ALA A 5 29.86 13.26 -4.12
CA ALA A 5 29.52 11.88 -4.42
C ALA A 5 28.72 11.21 -3.28
N LEU A 6 29.09 11.46 -2.02
CA LEU A 6 28.35 10.99 -0.85
C LEU A 6 26.90 11.52 -0.80
N TYR A 7 26.67 12.79 -1.12
CA TYR A 7 25.31 13.36 -1.17
C TYR A 7 24.46 12.74 -2.29
N VAL A 8 25.03 12.53 -3.47
CA VAL A 8 24.32 11.89 -4.59
C VAL A 8 23.96 10.43 -4.25
N VAL A 9 24.88 9.68 -3.63
CA VAL A 9 24.61 8.31 -3.17
C VAL A 9 23.54 8.30 -2.08
N ALA A 10 23.60 9.21 -1.11
CA ALA A 10 22.59 9.33 -0.06
C ALA A 10 21.20 9.68 -0.62
N LEU A 11 21.13 10.60 -1.60
CA LEU A 11 19.88 10.97 -2.26
C LEU A 11 19.31 9.82 -3.09
N ALA A 12 20.14 9.11 -3.85
CA ALA A 12 19.72 7.94 -4.62
C ALA A 12 19.21 6.82 -3.70
N ALA A 13 19.89 6.59 -2.57
CA ALA A 13 19.45 5.64 -1.55
C ALA A 13 18.11 6.05 -0.92
N ALA A 14 17.93 7.34 -0.61
CA ALA A 14 16.67 7.85 -0.06
C ALA A 14 15.50 7.71 -1.06
N ILE A 15 15.73 8.01 -2.34
CA ILE A 15 14.73 7.80 -3.41
C ILE A 15 14.39 6.32 -3.56
N ALA A 16 15.40 5.44 -3.58
CA ALA A 16 15.18 4.00 -3.66
C ALA A 16 14.35 3.48 -2.47
N LEU A 17 14.66 3.94 -1.25
CA LEU A 17 13.93 3.57 -0.05
C LEU A 17 12.46 4.03 -0.13
N ALA A 18 12.22 5.27 -0.57
CA ALA A 18 10.87 5.81 -0.74
C ALA A 18 10.04 5.01 -1.76
N LEU A 19 10.64 4.59 -2.88
CA LEU A 19 9.97 3.76 -3.89
C LEU A 19 9.62 2.36 -3.35
N THR A 20 10.46 1.78 -2.50
CA THR A 20 10.15 0.49 -1.85
C THR A 20 9.03 0.58 -0.83
N GLN A 21 8.85 1.73 -0.17
CA GLN A 21 7.72 1.98 0.71
C GLN A 21 6.42 2.29 -0.04
N ALA A 22 6.48 2.64 -1.32
CA ALA A 22 5.30 3.00 -2.11
C ALA A 22 4.50 1.80 -2.64
N SER A 23 5.09 0.59 -2.63
CA SER A 23 4.44 -0.62 -3.13
C SER A 23 4.71 -1.82 -2.23
N PHE A 24 3.67 -2.61 -1.99
CA PHE A 24 3.71 -3.84 -1.20
C PHE A 24 3.20 -4.99 -2.05
N THR A 25 3.92 -6.10 -2.07
CA THR A 25 3.58 -7.21 -2.97
C THR A 25 2.82 -8.32 -2.28
N PHE A 26 1.89 -8.94 -3.01
CA PHE A 26 1.08 -10.06 -2.54
C PHE A 26 0.89 -11.11 -3.64
N THR A 27 0.41 -12.28 -3.27
CA THR A 27 0.21 -13.45 -4.13
C THR A 27 -1.24 -13.95 -4.06
N GLU A 28 -1.61 -14.93 -4.88
CA GLU A 28 -2.93 -15.57 -4.80
C GLU A 28 -3.17 -16.30 -3.47
N GLU A 29 -2.10 -16.84 -2.85
CA GLU A 29 -2.18 -17.49 -1.54
C GLU A 29 -2.67 -16.52 -0.47
N ASP A 30 -2.23 -15.26 -0.54
CA ASP A 30 -2.70 -14.22 0.36
C ASP A 30 -4.21 -13.94 0.21
N LEU A 31 -4.78 -14.18 -0.98
CA LEU A 31 -6.20 -13.95 -1.28
C LEU A 31 -7.12 -15.15 -1.03
N ALA A 32 -6.55 -16.29 -0.63
CA ALA A 32 -7.22 -17.59 -0.59
C ALA A 32 -8.34 -17.71 0.45
N SER A 33 -8.26 -16.95 1.55
CA SER A 33 -9.21 -16.97 2.65
C SER A 33 -9.32 -15.59 3.31
N ASP A 34 -10.36 -15.38 4.11
CA ASP A 34 -10.49 -14.14 4.88
C ASP A 34 -9.36 -13.99 5.93
N ASP A 35 -8.89 -15.09 6.52
CA ASP A 35 -7.77 -15.09 7.47
C ASP A 35 -6.44 -14.74 6.79
N SER A 36 -6.14 -15.32 5.62
CA SER A 36 -4.94 -14.99 4.85
C SER A 36 -4.97 -13.53 4.37
N MET A 37 -6.14 -13.03 3.99
CA MET A 37 -6.31 -11.62 3.61
C MET A 37 -6.15 -10.68 4.79
N TRP A 38 -6.62 -11.08 5.98
CA TRP A 38 -6.41 -10.30 7.21
C TRP A 38 -4.91 -10.21 7.53
N ALA A 39 -4.19 -11.34 7.46
CA ALA A 39 -2.74 -11.35 7.63
C ALA A 39 -2.02 -10.49 6.58
N LEU A 40 -2.49 -10.51 5.33
CA LEU A 40 -1.98 -9.63 4.28
C LEU A 40 -2.20 -8.14 4.62
N TYR A 41 -3.41 -7.80 5.06
CA TYR A 41 -3.77 -6.44 5.45
C TYR A 41 -2.92 -5.92 6.60
N GLU A 42 -2.65 -6.75 7.62
CA GLU A 42 -1.81 -6.35 8.75
C GLU A 42 -0.35 -6.13 8.33
N ARG A 43 0.21 -6.98 7.46
CA ARG A 43 1.56 -6.76 6.91
C ARG A 43 1.63 -5.51 6.03
N TRP A 44 0.62 -5.28 5.20
CA TRP A 44 0.52 -4.08 4.38
C TRP A 44 0.41 -2.81 5.24
N ALA A 45 -0.43 -2.82 6.28
CA ALA A 45 -0.61 -1.68 7.17
C ALA A 45 0.66 -1.38 7.97
N ALA A 46 1.36 -2.41 8.47
CA ALA A 46 2.65 -2.25 9.13
C ALA A 46 3.73 -1.69 8.19
N HIS A 47 3.73 -2.10 6.92
CA HIS A 47 4.66 -1.55 5.91
C HIS A 47 4.44 -0.07 5.63
N HIS A 48 3.22 0.42 5.83
CA HIS A 48 2.81 1.81 5.59
C HIS A 48 2.42 2.57 6.86
N GLU A 49 2.90 2.13 8.03
CA GLU A 49 2.44 2.58 9.36
C GLU A 49 2.54 4.10 9.57
N HIS A 50 3.45 4.78 8.88
CA HIS A 50 3.63 6.24 9.00
C HIS A 50 2.58 7.06 8.24
N VAL A 51 1.86 6.45 7.30
CA VAL A 51 0.85 7.11 6.44
C VAL A 51 -0.55 6.58 6.74
N VAL A 52 -0.64 5.31 7.10
CA VAL A 52 -1.89 4.61 7.38
C VAL A 52 -2.18 4.73 8.89
N VAL A 53 -2.88 5.81 9.26
CA VAL A 53 -3.36 6.04 10.63
C VAL A 53 -4.87 5.96 10.65
N HIS A 54 -5.43 5.11 11.50
CA HIS A 54 -6.86 4.89 11.59
C HIS A 54 -7.42 5.27 12.96
N GLY A 55 -8.60 5.89 12.96
CA GLY A 55 -9.39 6.06 14.17
C GLY A 55 -9.83 4.71 14.78
N HIS A 56 -10.14 4.71 16.06
CA HIS A 56 -10.70 3.53 16.72
C HIS A 56 -11.97 3.05 15.99
N GLY A 57 -12.03 1.76 15.67
CA GLY A 57 -13.18 1.13 15.02
C GLY A 57 -13.16 1.10 13.48
N GLU A 58 -12.26 1.84 12.82
CA GLU A 58 -12.22 1.90 11.35
C GLU A 58 -11.62 0.64 10.70
N LYS A 59 -10.85 -0.16 11.46
CA LYS A 59 -10.06 -1.29 10.92
C LYS A 59 -10.91 -2.28 10.11
N ALA A 60 -12.14 -2.58 10.53
CA ALA A 60 -13.02 -3.50 9.82
C ALA A 60 -13.50 -2.94 8.47
N ARG A 61 -13.84 -1.64 8.42
CA ARG A 61 -14.25 -0.96 7.18
C ARG A 61 -13.08 -0.88 6.19
N ARG A 62 -11.91 -0.48 6.68
CA ARG A 62 -10.66 -0.40 5.90
C ARG A 62 -10.26 -1.75 5.33
N PHE A 63 -10.35 -2.80 6.14
CA PHE A 63 -10.12 -4.17 5.69
C PHE A 63 -11.06 -4.59 4.55
N ALA A 64 -12.36 -4.27 4.63
CA ALA A 64 -13.30 -4.59 3.57
C ALA A 64 -12.93 -3.90 2.23
N ILE A 65 -12.53 -2.63 2.29
CA ILE A 65 -12.05 -1.88 1.11
C ILE A 65 -10.77 -2.50 0.56
N PHE A 66 -9.82 -2.82 1.43
CA PHE A 66 -8.57 -3.49 1.07
C PHE A 66 -8.80 -4.83 0.37
N LYS A 67 -9.76 -5.63 0.85
CA LYS A 67 -10.14 -6.88 0.20
C LYS A 67 -10.63 -6.66 -1.23
N ASN A 68 -11.48 -5.65 -1.43
CA ASN A 68 -12.00 -5.34 -2.76
C ASN A 68 -10.89 -4.86 -3.70
N ASN A 69 -10.02 -3.97 -3.22
CA ASN A 69 -8.93 -3.41 -4.03
C ASN A 69 -7.90 -4.47 -4.44
N THR A 70 -7.47 -5.34 -3.53
CA THR A 70 -6.53 -6.44 -3.84
C THR A 70 -7.10 -7.43 -4.84
N ARG A 71 -8.38 -7.82 -4.71
CA ARG A 71 -9.07 -8.67 -5.68
C ARG A 71 -9.22 -7.99 -7.04
N TRP A 72 -9.56 -6.70 -7.06
CA TRP A 72 -9.64 -5.93 -8.30
C TRP A 72 -8.30 -5.88 -9.04
N ILE A 73 -7.18 -5.65 -8.33
CA ILE A 73 -5.83 -5.67 -8.92
C ILE A 73 -5.55 -7.04 -9.56
N ARG A 74 -5.80 -8.13 -8.83
CA ARG A 74 -5.63 -9.48 -9.36
C ARG A 74 -6.44 -9.70 -10.64
N ASP A 75 -7.73 -9.37 -10.61
CA ASP A 75 -8.63 -9.58 -11.74
C ASP A 75 -8.22 -8.74 -12.96
N ARG A 76 -7.75 -7.51 -12.74
CA ARG A 76 -7.27 -6.57 -13.77
C ARG A 76 -6.02 -7.06 -14.50
N TYR A 77 -5.09 -7.68 -13.77
CA TYR A 77 -3.77 -8.07 -14.30
C TYR A 77 -3.63 -9.58 -14.60
N GLY A 78 -4.67 -10.38 -14.33
CA GLY A 78 -4.71 -11.82 -14.58
C GLY A 78 -3.78 -12.60 -13.66
N ASN A 79 -3.68 -13.92 -13.85
CA ASN A 79 -2.83 -14.78 -13.02
C ASN A 79 -1.35 -14.65 -13.41
N LYS A 80 -0.64 -13.73 -12.74
CA LYS A 80 0.81 -13.51 -12.90
C LYS A 80 1.62 -14.02 -11.72
N GLY A 81 0.97 -14.63 -10.72
CA GLY A 81 1.59 -15.14 -9.50
C GLY A 81 2.01 -14.09 -8.47
N LYS A 82 2.22 -12.83 -8.85
CA LYS A 82 2.58 -11.73 -7.94
C LYS A 82 1.97 -10.40 -8.35
N TYR A 83 1.46 -9.67 -7.37
CA TYR A 83 0.79 -8.37 -7.52
C TYR A 83 1.41 -7.33 -6.59
N ALA A 84 1.11 -6.06 -6.82
CA ALA A 84 1.52 -4.97 -5.95
C ALA A 84 0.34 -4.07 -5.63
N ILE A 85 0.21 -3.67 -4.37
CA ILE A 85 -0.73 -2.68 -3.87
C ILE A 85 0.04 -1.52 -3.27
N ASN A 86 -0.45 -0.30 -3.46
CA ASN A 86 0.22 0.92 -2.99
C ASN A 86 -0.34 1.38 -1.63
N ILE A 87 0.05 2.58 -1.22
CA ILE A 87 -0.38 3.23 0.03
C ILE A 87 -1.89 3.49 0.13
N PHE A 88 -2.63 3.46 -0.98
CA PHE A 88 -4.08 3.69 -1.03
C PHE A 88 -4.89 2.39 -0.96
N GLY A 89 -4.24 1.30 -0.55
CA GLY A 89 -4.80 -0.04 -0.61
C GLY A 89 -6.14 -0.20 0.11
N ASP A 90 -6.41 0.58 1.15
CA ASP A 90 -7.62 0.55 1.97
C ASP A 90 -8.52 1.80 1.81
N MET A 91 -8.32 2.56 0.74
CA MET A 91 -9.10 3.75 0.42
C MET A 91 -10.05 3.51 -0.75
N THR A 92 -11.21 4.16 -0.72
CA THR A 92 -12.12 4.24 -1.87
C THR A 92 -11.60 5.26 -2.89
N TYR A 93 -12.14 5.20 -4.11
CA TYR A 93 -11.81 6.19 -5.14
C TYR A 93 -12.16 7.62 -4.67
N GLU A 94 -13.32 7.80 -4.05
CA GLU A 94 -13.75 9.08 -3.51
C GLU A 94 -12.76 9.60 -2.47
N GLU A 95 -12.36 8.76 -1.50
CA GLU A 95 -11.37 9.13 -0.48
C GLU A 95 -10.01 9.53 -1.10
N ILE A 96 -9.57 8.85 -2.17
CA ILE A 96 -8.35 9.22 -2.91
C ILE A 96 -8.51 10.59 -3.57
N THR A 97 -9.66 10.87 -4.21
CA THR A 97 -9.91 12.17 -4.86
C THR A 97 -9.95 13.32 -3.86
N THR A 98 -10.53 13.10 -2.68
CA THR A 98 -10.56 14.03 -1.56
C THR A 98 -9.13 14.38 -1.12
N VAL A 99 -8.26 13.38 -0.92
CA VAL A 99 -6.84 13.60 -0.58
C VAL A 99 -6.09 14.32 -1.70
N ALA A 100 -6.26 13.90 -2.95
CA ALA A 100 -5.52 14.44 -4.09
C ALA A 100 -5.91 15.90 -4.43
N THR A 101 -7.15 16.29 -4.18
CA THR A 101 -7.67 17.64 -4.46
C THR A 101 -7.47 18.60 -3.28
N GLY A 102 -7.01 18.12 -2.12
CA GLY A 102 -6.86 18.92 -0.90
C GLY A 102 -8.18 19.34 -0.25
N LEU A 103 -9.32 18.85 -0.77
CA LEU A 103 -10.62 18.95 -0.12
C LEU A 103 -10.57 18.01 1.07
N ARG A 104 -10.20 18.48 2.27
CA ARG A 104 -10.27 17.64 3.47
C ARG A 104 -11.74 17.31 3.78
N PRO A 105 -12.06 16.08 4.24
CA PRO A 105 -13.29 15.85 5.01
C PRO A 105 -13.25 16.63 6.33
#